data_AF-A0A959H223-F1
#
_entry.id   AF-A0A959H223-F1
#
_cell.length_a   1.000
_cell.length_b   1.000
_cell.length_c   1.000
_cell.angle_alpha   90.00
_cell.angle_beta   90.00
_cell.angle_gamma   90.00
#
_symmetry.space_group_name_H-M   'P 1'
#
loop_
_entity.id
_entity.type
_entity.pdbx_description
1 polymer ?
#
loop_
_entity_poly.entity_id
_entity_poly.type
_entity_poly.pdbx_seq_one_letter_code
_entity_poly.pdbx_strand_id
1 'polypeptide(L)'
;HRNLLKALERADIPEELQGELYDYCINILLNPRALPAIQAFSMSLAAKIAAGIPELQEELALVIESQMEFNSAAYKARGRRILNLLRKS
;
A
#
# COMPACT_ATOMS: atom_id res chain seq x y z
N HIS A 1 -8.77 -7.04 -9.76
CA HIS A 1 -7.72 -6.11 -9.25
C HIS A 1 -7.13 -5.13 -10.29
N ARG A 2 -7.20 -5.35 -11.62
CA ARG A 2 -6.70 -4.35 -12.61
C ARG A 2 -7.57 -3.08 -12.66
N ASN A 3 -8.87 -3.20 -12.42
CA ASN A 3 -9.80 -2.06 -12.47
C ASN A 3 -9.70 -1.14 -11.25
N LEU A 4 -9.39 -1.67 -10.06
CA LEU A 4 -9.24 -0.87 -8.84
C LEU A 4 -7.96 -0.01 -8.89
N LEU A 5 -6.84 -0.57 -9.34
CA LEU A 5 -5.61 0.19 -9.55
C LEU A 5 -5.80 1.27 -10.61
N LYS A 6 -6.49 0.98 -11.73
CA LYS A 6 -6.84 1.98 -12.75
C LYS A 6 -7.80 3.07 -12.26
N ALA A 7 -8.73 2.73 -11.36
CA ALA A 7 -9.62 3.71 -10.75
C ALA A 7 -8.84 4.61 -9.78
N LEU A 8 -7.91 4.03 -9.01
CA LEU A 8 -7.02 4.78 -8.13
C LEU A 8 -6.06 5.66 -8.94
N GLU A 9 -5.46 5.18 -10.03
CA GLU A 9 -4.63 5.98 -10.95
C GLU A 9 -5.34 7.25 -11.46
N ARG A 10 -6.67 7.22 -11.61
CA ARG A 10 -7.47 8.33 -12.14
C ARG A 10 -7.96 9.32 -11.08
N ALA A 11 -7.79 9.02 -9.80
CA ALA A 11 -8.17 9.94 -8.74
C ALA A 11 -7.02 10.93 -8.52
N ASP A 12 -7.18 12.20 -8.88
CA ASP A 12 -6.24 13.23 -8.46
C ASP A 12 -6.36 13.42 -6.95
N ILE A 13 -5.34 12.99 -6.20
CA ILE A 13 -5.26 13.22 -4.76
C ILE A 13 -4.47 14.52 -4.60
N PRO A 14 -5.05 15.57 -4.00
CA PRO A 14 -4.34 16.82 -3.73
C PRO A 14 -3.02 16.53 -3.02
N GLU A 15 -1.93 17.13 -3.49
CA GLU A 15 -0.57 16.91 -2.98
C GLU A 15 -0.49 17.14 -1.46
N GLU A 16 -1.19 18.18 -0.98
CA GLU A 16 -1.34 18.54 0.43
C GLU A 16 -1.88 17.40 1.31
N LEU A 17 -2.68 16.49 0.74
CA LEU A 17 -3.29 15.37 1.47
C LEU A 17 -2.52 14.06 1.30
N GLN A 18 -1.55 14.00 0.39
CA GLN A 18 -0.86 12.76 0.07
C GLN A 18 -0.06 12.22 1.26
N GLY A 19 0.64 13.09 2.01
CA GLY A 19 1.38 12.70 3.20
C GLY A 19 0.47 12.08 4.27
N GLU A 20 -0.59 12.79 4.66
CA GLU A 20 -1.54 12.32 5.68
C GLU A 20 -2.22 11.00 5.28
N LEU A 21 -2.62 10.87 4.01
CA LEU A 21 -3.24 9.65 3.50
C LEU A 21 -2.27 8.47 3.44
N TYR A 22 -1.01 8.73 3.12
CA TYR A 22 0.03 7.71 3.12
C TYR A 22 0.28 7.22 4.56
N ASP A 23 0.47 8.11 5.52
CA ASP A 23 0.65 7.77 6.94
C ASP A 23 -0.54 7.00 7.48
N TYR A 24 -1.76 7.40 7.12
CA TYR A 24 -2.98 6.67 7.47
C TYR A 24 -2.95 5.24 6.91
N CYS A 25 -2.54 5.07 5.65
CA CYS A 25 -2.41 3.74 5.06
C CYS A 25 -1.38 2.88 5.79
N ILE A 26 -0.22 3.44 6.15
CA ILE A 26 0.81 2.73 6.93
C ILE A 26 0.26 2.26 8.27
N ASN A 27 -0.44 3.14 9.00
CA ASN A 27 -1.07 2.80 10.27
C ASN A 27 -2.09 1.66 10.14
N ILE A 28 -2.86 1.60 9.04
CA ILE A 28 -3.77 0.49 8.76
C ILE A 28 -3.02 -0.83 8.54
N LEU A 29 -1.89 -0.81 7.83
CA LEU A 29 -1.10 -2.01 7.56
C LEU A 29 -0.45 -2.58 8.84
N LEU A 30 -0.02 -1.69 9.73
CA LEU A 30 0.54 -2.05 11.03
C LEU A 30 -0.54 -2.53 12.02
N ASN A 31 -1.81 -2.21 11.81
CA ASN A 31 -2.90 -2.60 12.69
C ASN A 31 -3.37 -4.05 12.42
N PRO A 32 -3.13 -5.01 13.35
CA PRO A 32 -3.55 -6.41 13.16
C PRO A 32 -5.07 -6.61 13.23
N ARG A 33 -5.82 -5.62 13.73
CA ARG A 33 -7.29 -5.66 13.82
C ARG A 33 -7.98 -5.08 12.58
N ALA A 34 -7.22 -4.49 11.65
CA ALA A 34 -7.80 -3.94 10.43
C ALA A 34 -8.39 -5.07 9.57
N LEU A 35 -9.54 -4.79 8.95
CA LEU A 35 -10.18 -5.77 8.07
C LEU A 35 -9.27 -6.02 6.84
N PRO A 36 -9.14 -7.27 6.35
CA PRO A 36 -8.26 -7.60 5.23
C PRO A 36 -8.51 -6.77 3.95
N ALA A 37 -9.77 -6.41 3.69
CA ALA A 37 -10.13 -5.56 2.56
C ALA A 37 -9.57 -4.14 2.68
N ILE A 38 -9.60 -3.56 3.89
CA ILE A 38 -9.07 -2.22 4.17
C ILE A 38 -7.54 -2.23 4.06
N GLN A 39 -6.87 -3.28 4.56
CA GLN A 39 -5.43 -3.46 4.38
C GLN A 39 -5.06 -3.55 2.89
N ALA A 40 -5.76 -4.37 2.10
CA ALA A 40 -5.49 -4.51 0.68
C ALA A 40 -5.71 -3.20 -0.11
N PHE A 41 -6.73 -2.42 0.27
CA PHE A 41 -6.95 -1.09 -0.28
C PHE A 41 -5.79 -0.14 0.09
N SER A 42 -5.42 -0.11 1.37
CA SER A 42 -4.35 0.76 1.91
C SER A 42 -3.00 0.49 1.25
N MET A 43 -2.62 -0.78 1.03
CA MET A 43 -1.41 -1.11 0.26
C MET A 43 -1.44 -0.52 -1.15
N SER A 44 -2.61 -0.52 -1.79
CA SER A 44 -2.75 -0.05 -3.18
C SER A 44 -2.67 1.47 -3.26
N LEU A 45 -3.27 2.15 -2.28
CA LEU A 45 -3.27 3.60 -2.18
C LEU A 45 -1.88 4.12 -1.79
N ALA A 46 -1.25 3.53 -0.77
CA ALA A 46 0.11 3.88 -0.37
C ALA A 46 1.11 3.68 -1.53
N ALA A 47 1.01 2.57 -2.27
CA ALA A 47 1.89 2.33 -3.43
C ALA A 47 1.69 3.34 -4.56
N LYS A 48 0.48 3.90 -4.70
CA LYS A 48 0.20 4.97 -5.65
C LYS A 48 0.82 6.28 -5.18
N ILE A 49 0.65 6.63 -3.90
CA ILE A 49 1.21 7.87 -3.34
C ILE A 49 2.75 7.83 -3.35
N ALA A 50 3.34 6.69 -3.00
CA ALA A 50 4.78 6.48 -3.04
C ALA A 50 5.37 6.40 -4.46
N ALA A 51 4.55 6.45 -5.52
CA ALA A 51 5.04 6.34 -6.88
C ALA A 51 5.99 7.51 -7.19
N GLY A 52 7.25 7.20 -7.53
CA GLY A 52 8.28 8.21 -7.81
C GLY A 52 9.00 8.79 -6.59
N ILE A 53 8.69 8.34 -5.36
CA ILE A 53 9.35 8.78 -4.12
C ILE A 53 10.02 7.56 -3.47
N PRO A 54 11.32 7.31 -3.72
CA PRO A 54 12.00 6.08 -3.29
C PRO A 54 11.92 5.80 -1.80
N GLU A 55 11.97 6.83 -0.95
CA GLU A 55 11.92 6.66 0.51
C GLU A 55 10.58 6.07 0.97
N LEU A 56 9.47 6.54 0.39
CA LEU A 56 8.13 6.02 0.69
C LEU A 56 7.93 4.61 0.12
N GLN A 57 8.56 4.30 -1.00
CA GLN A 57 8.50 2.94 -1.56
C GLN A 57 9.20 1.94 -0.66
N GLU A 58 10.38 2.29 -0.15
CA GLU A 58 11.15 1.46 0.76
C GLU A 58 10.41 1.26 2.08
N GLU A 59 9.88 2.34 2.68
CA GLU A 59 9.09 2.24 3.91
C GLU A 59 7.87 1.33 3.72
N LEU A 60 7.09 1.52 2.66
CA LEU A 60 5.94 0.67 2.37
C LEU A 60 6.35 -0.79 2.16
N ALA A 61 7.49 -1.04 1.51
CA ALA A 61 8.00 -2.39 1.32
C ALA A 61 8.33 -3.05 2.67
N LEU A 62 9.05 -2.35 3.55
CA LEU A 62 9.40 -2.82 4.89
C LEU A 62 8.15 -3.12 5.74
N VAL A 63 7.14 -2.25 5.69
CA VAL A 63 5.87 -2.46 6.40
C VAL A 63 5.12 -3.67 5.86
N ILE A 64 5.07 -3.86 4.54
CA ILE A 64 4.42 -5.04 3.96
C ILE A 64 5.17 -6.31 4.36
N GLU A 65 6.49 -6.33 4.27
CA GLU A 65 7.32 -7.51 4.57
C GLU A 65 7.25 -7.91 6.04
N SER A 66 7.36 -6.96 6.96
CA SER A 66 7.25 -7.23 8.41
C SER A 66 5.88 -7.80 8.79
N GLN A 67 4.82 -7.31 8.16
CA GLN A 67 3.46 -7.77 8.43
C GLN A 67 3.10 -9.07 7.70
N MET A 68 3.87 -9.49 6.69
CA MET A 68 3.56 -10.68 5.91
C MET A 68 3.58 -11.94 6.78
N GLU A 69 4.49 -12.08 7.74
CA GLU A 69 4.59 -13.30 8.57
C GLU A 69 3.31 -13.58 9.37
N PHE A 70 2.69 -12.52 9.89
CA PHE A 70 1.57 -12.57 10.83
C PHE A 70 0.19 -12.44 10.19
N ASN A 71 0.11 -12.17 8.89
CA ASN A 71 -1.15 -11.83 8.23
C ASN A 71 -1.65 -12.94 7.27
N SER A 72 -2.89 -12.79 6.82
CA SER A 72 -3.61 -13.77 6.02
C SER A 72 -2.93 -14.09 4.68
N ALA A 73 -3.27 -15.25 4.09
CA ALA A 73 -2.81 -15.60 2.75
C ALA A 73 -3.21 -14.55 1.68
N ALA A 74 -4.36 -13.90 1.85
CA ALA A 74 -4.82 -12.82 0.99
C ALA A 74 -3.92 -11.58 1.10
N TYR A 75 -3.56 -11.18 2.32
CA TYR A 75 -2.60 -10.11 2.58
C TYR A 75 -1.26 -10.43 1.92
N LYS A 76 -0.71 -11.63 2.18
CA LYS A 76 0.56 -12.11 1.58
C LYS A 76 0.53 -12.05 0.04
N ALA A 77 -0.57 -12.47 -0.58
CA ALA A 77 -0.72 -12.43 -2.04
C ALA A 77 -0.75 -10.99 -2.58
N ARG A 78 -1.46 -10.08 -1.91
CA ARG A 78 -1.49 -8.67 -2.30
C ARG A 78 -0.14 -7.99 -2.07
N GLY A 79 0.48 -8.23 -0.92
CA GLY A 79 1.79 -7.71 -0.54
C GLY A 79 2.86 -8.05 -1.57
N ARG A 80 3.00 -9.33 -1.94
CA ARG A 80 3.92 -9.75 -3.02
C ARG A 80 3.72 -8.99 -4.33
N ARG A 81 2.46 -8.75 -4.72
CA ARG A 81 2.16 -8.00 -5.93
C ARG A 81 2.60 -6.54 -5.83
N ILE A 82 2.45 -5.91 -4.67
CA ILE A 82 2.88 -4.53 -4.43
C ILE A 82 4.40 -4.45 -4.35
N LEU A 83 5.07 -5.35 -3.61
CA LEU A 83 6.53 -5.42 -3.55
C LEU A 83 7.16 -5.56 -4.95
N ASN A 84 6.57 -6.41 -5.80
CA ASN A 84 7.02 -6.56 -7.20
C ASN A 84 6.79 -5.29 -8.04
N LEU A 85 5.84 -4.43 -7.68
CA LEU A 85 5.62 -3.14 -8.34
C LEU A 85 6.68 -2.13 -7.89
N LEU A 86 6.91 -2.03 -6.58
CA LEU A 86 7.86 -1.10 -5.98
C LEU A 86 9.30 -1.39 -6.44
N ARG A 87 9.72 -2.66 -6.42
CA ARG A 87 11.08 -3.08 -6.79
C ARG A 87 11.39 -3.11 -8.29
N LYS A 88 10.38 -2.91 -9.14
CA LYS A 88 10.55 -2.82 -10.60
C LYS A 88 10.64 -1.38 -11.11
N SER A 89 10.48 -0.40 -10.22
CA SER A 89 10.47 1.02 -10.55
C SER A 89 11.85 1.64 -10.38
#